data_AF-A0A3R7FWA6-F1
#
_entry.id   AF-A0A3R7FWA6-F1
#
_cell.length_a   1.000
_cell.length_b   1.000
_cell.length_c   1.000
_cell.angle_alpha   90.00
_cell.angle_beta   90.00
_cell.angle_gamma   90.00
#
_symmetry.space_group_name_H-M   'P 1'
#
loop_
_entity.id
_entity.type
_entity.pdbx_description
1 polymer ?
#
loop_
_entity_poly.entity_id
_entity_poly.type
_entity_poly.pdbx_seq_one_letter_code
_entity_poly.pdbx_strand_id
1 'polypeptide(L)'
;MVYEDYTGLLESADPVPQFTSGNEGYPSKQEIDRLLSEAYREERERVETLLKEIEGQIQERTGLHEDLIHELEQELERYEENLQKLLRQFGSGSREKKAHQKQRIQELKQEIREEQQRHWHDRQKLLAERREARRELDALDDNLLTSLL
;
A
#
# COMPACT_ATOMS: atom_id res chain seq x y z
N MET A 1 -1.86 -53.27 -27.25
CA MET A 1 -1.69 -51.86 -27.64
C MET A 1 -0.57 -51.82 -28.65
N VAL A 2 -0.93 -51.65 -29.93
CA VAL A 2 0.01 -51.69 -31.06
C VAL A 2 0.52 -50.27 -31.24
N TYR A 3 1.83 -50.06 -31.12
CA TYR A 3 2.45 -48.79 -31.47
C TYR A 3 2.48 -48.70 -33.00
N GLU A 4 1.61 -47.87 -33.56
CA GLU A 4 1.60 -47.58 -34.99
C GLU A 4 2.81 -46.71 -35.35
N ASP A 5 3.73 -47.35 -36.06
CA ASP A 5 4.52 -46.86 -37.18
C ASP A 5 4.73 -45.33 -37.32
N TYR A 6 5.71 -44.79 -36.59
CA TYR A 6 6.20 -43.42 -36.73
C TYR A 6 7.07 -43.21 -37.99
N THR A 7 7.34 -44.25 -38.76
CA THR A 7 8.29 -44.18 -39.88
C THR A 7 7.73 -43.39 -41.07
N GLY A 8 6.43 -43.50 -41.36
CA GLY A 8 5.79 -42.76 -42.46
C GLY A 8 5.65 -41.24 -42.21
N LEU A 9 5.69 -40.81 -40.94
CA LEU A 9 5.65 -39.38 -40.57
C LEU A 9 7.02 -38.69 -40.73
N LEU A 10 8.11 -39.45 -40.67
CA LEU A 10 9.47 -38.93 -40.87
C LEU A 10 9.85 -38.84 -42.35
N GLU A 11 9.26 -39.67 -43.21
CA GLU A 11 9.50 -39.65 -44.67
C GLU A 11 8.75 -38.54 -45.42
N SER A 12 7.68 -37.99 -44.83
CA SER A 12 6.86 -36.92 -45.40
C SER A 12 7.13 -35.54 -44.81
N ALA A 13 8.00 -35.45 -43.81
CA ALA A 13 8.45 -34.17 -43.27
C ALA A 13 9.41 -33.53 -44.27
N ASP A 14 9.09 -32.31 -44.72
CA ASP A 14 10.04 -31.45 -45.41
C ASP A 14 11.38 -31.49 -44.66
N PRO A 15 12.53 -31.55 -45.36
CA PRO A 15 13.81 -31.59 -44.70
C PRO A 15 13.87 -30.44 -43.70
N VAL A 16 14.01 -30.77 -42.42
CA VAL A 16 14.21 -29.79 -41.36
C VAL A 16 15.29 -28.85 -41.87
N PRO A 17 15.02 -27.53 -41.95
CA PRO A 17 16.00 -26.58 -42.44
C PRO A 17 17.29 -26.88 -41.69
N GLN A 18 18.32 -27.30 -42.42
CA GLN A 18 19.62 -27.49 -41.82
C GLN A 18 19.95 -26.13 -41.21
N PHE A 19 20.01 -26.08 -39.87
CA PHE A 19 20.49 -24.91 -39.14
C PHE A 19 21.88 -24.65 -39.70
N THR A 20 21.94 -23.74 -40.66
CA THR A 20 23.19 -23.14 -41.07
C THR A 20 23.73 -22.56 -39.78
N SER A 21 24.97 -22.96 -39.44
CA SER A 21 25.71 -22.42 -38.31
C SER A 21 26.04 -20.95 -38.61
N GLY A 22 24.99 -20.13 -38.69
CA GLY A 22 24.99 -18.70 -38.81
C GLY A 22 24.96 -18.16 -37.39
N ASN A 23 25.96 -17.35 -37.10
CA ASN A 23 26.14 -16.60 -35.87
C ASN A 23 25.00 -15.58 -35.71
N GLU A 24 23.77 -16.03 -35.42
CA GLU A 24 22.61 -15.17 -35.16
C GLU A 24 22.51 -14.85 -33.67
N GLY A 25 22.92 -13.62 -33.33
CA GLY A 25 22.09 -12.72 -32.53
C GLY A 25 21.82 -13.03 -31.06
N TYR A 26 22.51 -14.00 -30.44
CA TYR A 26 22.42 -14.13 -28.98
C TYR A 26 23.27 -13.05 -28.32
N PRO A 27 22.69 -12.27 -27.38
CA PRO A 27 23.46 -11.28 -26.64
C PRO A 27 24.63 -11.98 -25.96
N SER A 28 25.81 -11.40 -26.09
CA SER A 28 26.99 -11.87 -25.37
C SER A 28 26.71 -11.90 -23.87
N LYS A 29 27.40 -12.74 -23.11
CA LYS A 29 27.27 -12.77 -21.65
C LYS A 29 27.37 -11.37 -21.03
N GLN A 30 28.26 -10.53 -21.56
CA GLN A 30 28.43 -9.14 -21.13
C GLN A 30 27.22 -8.24 -21.44
N GLU A 31 26.52 -8.48 -22.55
CA GLU A 31 25.28 -7.76 -22.89
C GLU A 31 24.12 -8.23 -22.00
N ILE A 32 24.04 -9.53 -21.70
CA ILE A 32 23.07 -10.09 -20.75
C ILE A 32 23.30 -9.49 -19.35
N ASP A 33 24.54 -9.48 -18.86
CA ASP A 33 24.89 -8.94 -17.54
C ASP A 33 24.55 -7.44 -17.44
N ARG A 34 24.75 -6.67 -18.53
CA ARG A 34 24.36 -5.24 -18.59
C ARG A 34 22.84 -5.06 -18.53
N LEU A 35 22.09 -5.79 -19.35
CA LEU A 35 20.63 -5.71 -19.37
C LEU A 35 20.03 -6.11 -18.02
N LEU A 36 20.56 -7.15 -17.38
CA LEU A 36 20.15 -7.56 -16.03
C LEU A 36 20.47 -6.49 -14.99
N SER A 37 21.64 -5.88 -15.05
CA SER A 37 22.04 -4.80 -14.12
C SER A 37 21.17 -3.56 -14.27
N GLU A 38 20.82 -3.20 -15.51
CA GLU A 38 19.93 -2.07 -15.81
C GLU A 38 18.51 -2.34 -15.34
N ALA A 39 17.92 -3.49 -15.70
CA ALA A 39 16.59 -3.88 -15.26
C ALA A 39 16.48 -3.96 -13.74
N TYR A 40 17.52 -4.49 -13.09
CA TYR A 40 17.60 -4.55 -11.63
C TYR A 40 17.60 -3.16 -10.99
N ARG A 41 18.41 -2.25 -11.53
CA ARG A 41 18.48 -0.88 -11.04
C ARG A 41 17.14 -0.16 -11.21
N GLU A 42 16.50 -0.29 -12.37
CA GLU A 42 15.18 0.29 -12.63
C GLU A 42 14.14 -0.23 -11.65
N GLU A 43 14.10 -1.54 -11.41
CA GLU A 43 13.16 -2.14 -10.47
C GLU A 43 13.43 -1.66 -9.04
N ARG A 44 14.69 -1.57 -8.62
CA ARG A 44 15.07 -1.03 -7.31
C ARG A 44 14.64 0.43 -7.15
N GLU A 45 14.90 1.28 -8.14
CA GLU A 45 14.46 2.69 -8.14
C GLU A 45 12.92 2.80 -8.09
N ARG A 46 12.20 1.89 -8.77
CA ARG A 46 10.73 1.81 -8.71
C ARG A 46 10.23 1.51 -7.29
N VAL A 47 10.77 0.47 -6.65
CA VAL A 47 10.33 0.08 -5.30
C VAL A 47 10.74 1.14 -4.25
N GLU A 48 11.92 1.75 -4.37
CA GLU A 48 12.33 2.87 -3.52
C GLU A 48 11.38 4.08 -3.65
N THR A 49 10.93 4.38 -4.86
CA THR A 49 9.96 5.46 -5.10
C THR A 49 8.62 5.14 -4.44
N LEU A 50 8.11 3.92 -4.62
CA LEU A 50 6.88 3.45 -3.97
C LEU A 50 6.98 3.52 -2.44
N LEU A 51 8.12 3.18 -1.86
CA LEU A 51 8.34 3.33 -0.40
C LEU A 51 8.25 4.78 0.05
N LYS A 52 8.85 5.72 -0.69
CA LYS A 52 8.77 7.16 -0.38
C LYS A 52 7.33 7.65 -0.47
N GLU A 53 6.58 7.19 -1.48
CA GLU A 53 5.16 7.53 -1.63
C GLU A 53 4.33 7.03 -0.44
N ILE A 54 4.52 5.77 -0.03
CA ILE A 54 3.83 5.22 1.16
C ILE A 54 4.20 6.01 2.43
N GLU A 55 5.48 6.34 2.62
CA GLU A 55 5.92 7.13 3.77
C GLU A 55 5.31 8.53 3.76
N GLY A 56 5.21 9.17 2.58
CA GLY A 56 4.50 10.44 2.40
C GLY A 56 3.01 10.33 2.73
N GLN A 57 2.33 9.29 2.25
CA GLN A 57 0.91 9.06 2.54
C GLN A 57 0.66 8.84 4.03
N ILE A 58 1.54 8.11 4.73
CA ILE A 58 1.43 7.95 6.18
C ILE A 58 1.52 9.30 6.88
N GLN A 59 2.48 10.15 6.50
CA GLN A 59 2.66 11.46 7.12
C GLN A 59 1.47 12.38 6.85
N GLU A 60 1.07 12.53 5.59
CA GLU A 60 -0.04 13.41 5.18
C GLU A 60 -1.33 13.01 5.88
N ARG A 61 -1.68 11.72 5.86
CA ARG A 61 -2.93 11.23 6.44
C ARG A 61 -2.92 11.25 7.96
N THR A 62 -1.74 11.15 8.58
CA THR A 62 -1.62 11.39 10.03
C THR A 62 -1.85 12.85 10.36
N GLY A 63 -1.29 13.79 9.58
CA GLY A 63 -1.55 15.22 9.77
C GLY A 63 -3.03 15.56 9.62
N LEU A 64 -3.67 15.10 8.55
CA LEU A 64 -5.11 15.30 8.33
C LEU A 64 -5.97 14.72 9.47
N HIS A 65 -5.58 13.55 10.00
CA HIS A 65 -6.27 12.95 11.14
C HIS A 65 -6.10 13.78 12.42
N GLU A 66 -4.89 14.26 12.69
CA GLU A 66 -4.61 15.11 13.85
C GLU A 66 -5.40 16.42 13.79
N ASP A 67 -5.46 17.06 12.61
CA ASP A 67 -6.26 18.27 12.40
C ASP A 67 -7.76 18.00 12.64
N LEU A 68 -8.30 16.92 12.07
CA LEU A 68 -9.70 16.54 12.25
C LEU A 68 -10.05 16.24 13.71
N ILE A 69 -9.20 15.49 14.41
CA ILE A 69 -9.38 15.20 15.83
C ILE A 69 -9.35 16.49 16.65
N HIS A 70 -8.42 17.39 16.34
CA HIS A 70 -8.33 18.67 17.01
C HIS A 70 -9.60 19.51 16.83
N GLU A 71 -10.16 19.57 15.61
CA GLU A 71 -11.43 20.26 15.35
C GLU A 71 -12.60 19.65 16.15
N LEU A 72 -12.71 18.32 16.17
CA LEU A 72 -13.75 17.62 16.94
C LEU A 72 -13.61 17.84 18.45
N GLU A 73 -12.38 17.87 18.97
CA GLU A 73 -12.09 18.15 20.38
C GLU A 73 -12.45 19.60 20.76
N GLN A 74 -12.13 20.56 19.90
CA GLN A 74 -12.55 21.96 20.10
C GLN A 74 -14.08 22.11 20.09
N GLU A 75 -14.77 21.41 19.18
CA GLU A 75 -16.23 21.40 19.17
C GLU A 75 -16.77 20.78 20.47
N LEU A 76 -16.22 19.64 20.88
CA LEU A 76 -16.60 18.95 22.11
C LEU A 76 -16.47 19.85 23.33
N GLU A 77 -15.34 20.55 23.47
CA GLU A 77 -15.09 21.49 24.57
C GLU A 77 -16.15 22.60 24.60
N ARG A 78 -16.49 23.18 23.45
CA ARG A 78 -17.54 24.20 23.36
C ARG A 78 -18.90 23.69 23.84
N TYR A 79 -19.28 22.46 23.45
CA TYR A 79 -20.54 21.86 23.91
C TYR A 79 -20.50 21.53 25.41
N GLU A 80 -19.36 21.05 25.94
CA GLU A 80 -19.18 20.80 27.37
C GLU A 80 -19.27 22.09 28.20
N GLU A 81 -18.64 23.17 27.77
CA GLU A 81 -18.76 24.49 28.40
C GLU A 81 -20.20 25.01 28.39
N ASN A 82 -20.89 24.89 27.26
CA ASN A 82 -22.27 25.32 27.11
C ASN A 82 -23.19 24.52 28.03
N LEU A 83 -22.98 23.21 28.14
CA LEU A 83 -23.69 22.37 29.09
C LEU A 83 -23.42 22.80 30.54
N GLN A 84 -22.18 23.11 30.90
CA GLN A 84 -21.85 23.62 32.24
C GLN A 84 -22.56 24.95 32.54
N LYS A 85 -22.59 25.90 31.58
CA LYS A 85 -23.32 27.17 31.70
C LYS A 85 -24.82 26.93 31.92
N LEU A 86 -25.41 26.01 31.16
CA LEU A 86 -26.83 25.63 31.31
C LEU A 86 -27.12 24.96 32.65
N LEU A 87 -26.21 24.12 33.17
CA LEU A 87 -26.35 23.47 34.46
C LEU A 87 -26.36 24.48 35.62
N ARG A 88 -25.62 25.58 35.51
CA ARG A 88 -25.60 26.67 36.50
C ARG A 88 -26.87 27.53 36.48
N GLN A 89 -27.62 27.55 35.38
CA GLN A 89 -28.88 28.28 35.27
C GLN A 89 -30.05 27.48 35.89
N PHE A 90 -30.71 28.05 36.90
CA PHE A 90 -31.92 27.50 37.50
C PHE A 90 -33.15 27.92 36.67
N GLY A 91 -33.76 26.97 35.95
CA GLY A 91 -35.00 27.21 35.20
C GLY A 91 -35.47 25.99 34.38
N SER A 92 -36.78 25.76 34.32
CA SER A 92 -37.41 24.60 33.66
C SER A 92 -37.24 24.58 32.13
N GLY A 93 -37.11 25.75 31.48
CA GLY A 93 -36.85 25.89 30.04
C GLY A 93 -35.46 25.43 29.57
N SER A 94 -34.61 24.96 30.51
CA SER A 94 -33.25 24.49 30.24
C SER A 94 -33.17 22.98 30.00
N ARG A 95 -34.22 22.20 30.33
CA ARG A 95 -34.13 20.72 30.33
C ARG A 95 -33.92 20.12 28.93
N GLU A 96 -34.64 20.61 27.93
CA GLU A 96 -34.51 20.16 26.54
C GLU A 96 -33.16 20.57 25.94
N LYS A 97 -32.74 21.82 26.15
CA LYS A 97 -31.41 22.32 25.74
C LYS A 97 -30.27 21.50 26.37
N LYS A 98 -30.40 21.13 27.66
CA LYS A 98 -29.44 20.25 28.36
C LYS A 98 -29.40 18.85 27.74
N ALA A 99 -30.55 18.28 27.40
CA ALA A 99 -30.63 16.97 26.78
C ALA A 99 -29.95 16.98 25.39
N HIS A 100 -30.26 17.98 24.57
CA HIS A 100 -29.63 18.17 23.25
C HIS A 100 -28.10 18.32 23.36
N GLN A 101 -27.62 19.15 24.28
CA GLN A 101 -26.18 19.34 24.50
C GLN A 101 -25.49 18.04 24.92
N LYS A 102 -26.09 17.27 25.83
CA LYS A 102 -25.56 15.96 26.25
C LYS A 102 -25.52 14.96 25.09
N GLN A 103 -26.58 14.93 24.27
CA GLN A 103 -26.63 14.05 23.11
C GLN A 103 -25.51 14.40 22.12
N ARG A 104 -25.35 15.67 21.77
CA ARG A 104 -24.29 16.10 20.85
C ARG A 104 -22.88 15.81 21.38
N ILE A 105 -22.64 15.97 22.68
CA ILE A 105 -21.38 15.57 23.33
C ILE A 105 -21.12 14.06 23.16
N GLN A 106 -22.16 13.23 23.30
CA GLN A 106 -22.03 11.78 23.11
C GLN A 106 -21.77 11.42 21.65
N GLU A 107 -22.43 12.08 20.71
CA GLU A 107 -22.20 11.93 19.27
C GLU A 107 -20.76 12.30 18.92
N LEU A 108 -20.27 13.47 19.33
CA LEU A 108 -18.88 13.90 19.10
C LEU A 108 -17.86 12.93 19.70
N LYS A 109 -18.10 12.43 20.92
CA LYS A 109 -17.23 11.42 21.54
C LYS A 109 -17.22 10.11 20.75
N GLN A 110 -18.34 9.74 20.13
CA GLN A 110 -18.43 8.56 19.29
C GLN A 110 -17.73 8.80 17.95
N GLU A 111 -17.94 9.96 17.31
CA GLU A 111 -17.26 10.38 16.09
C GLU A 111 -15.74 10.34 16.26
N ILE A 112 -15.20 10.90 17.34
CA ILE A 112 -13.76 10.84 17.67
C ILE A 112 -13.24 9.40 17.75
N ARG A 113 -13.97 8.51 18.43
CA ARG A 113 -13.56 7.10 18.57
C ARG A 113 -13.58 6.36 17.25
N GLU A 114 -14.61 6.57 16.44
CA GLU A 114 -14.73 5.96 15.13
C GLU A 114 -13.59 6.44 14.22
N GLU A 115 -13.27 7.73 14.26
CA GLU A 115 -12.20 8.30 13.47
C GLU A 115 -10.83 7.77 13.90
N GLN A 116 -10.57 7.66 15.21
CA GLN A 116 -9.36 7.01 15.73
C GLN A 116 -9.21 5.55 15.27
N GLN A 117 -10.31 4.80 15.26
CA GLN A 117 -10.30 3.41 14.78
C GLN A 117 -10.02 3.34 13.27
N ARG A 118 -10.67 4.21 12.48
CA ARG A 118 -10.44 4.30 11.03
C ARG A 118 -8.99 4.65 10.72
N HIS A 119 -8.44 5.67 11.37
CA HIS A 119 -7.05 6.06 11.21
C HIS A 119 -6.09 4.93 11.61
N TRP A 120 -6.37 4.23 12.72
CA TRP A 120 -5.55 3.10 13.13
C TRP A 120 -5.52 1.99 12.07
N HIS A 121 -6.69 1.57 11.57
CA HIS A 121 -6.78 0.54 10.54
C HIS A 121 -6.05 0.94 9.26
N ASP A 122 -6.26 2.18 8.84
CA ASP A 122 -5.62 2.72 7.67
C ASP A 122 -4.08 2.75 7.80
N ARG A 123 -3.59 3.24 8.93
CA ARG A 123 -2.16 3.25 9.24
C ARG A 123 -1.58 1.84 9.26
N GLN A 124 -2.29 0.86 9.81
CA GLN A 124 -1.83 -0.54 9.79
C GLN A 124 -1.73 -1.08 8.36
N LYS A 125 -2.66 -0.70 7.48
CA LYS A 125 -2.63 -1.08 6.06
C LYS A 125 -1.40 -0.52 5.36
N LEU A 126 -1.15 0.79 5.49
CA LEU A 126 0.03 1.44 4.89
C LEU A 126 1.35 0.89 5.45
N LEU A 127 1.39 0.58 6.76
CA LEU A 127 2.55 -0.06 7.37
C LEU A 127 2.78 -1.49 6.87
N ALA A 128 1.72 -2.22 6.50
CA ALA A 128 1.83 -3.53 5.88
C ALA A 128 2.41 -3.42 4.47
N GLU A 129 1.88 -2.51 3.64
CA GLU A 129 2.38 -2.21 2.30
C GLU A 129 3.86 -1.79 2.34
N ARG A 130 4.24 -0.94 3.31
CA ARG A 130 5.64 -0.56 3.54
C ARG A 130 6.54 -1.75 3.86
N ARG A 131 6.06 -2.70 4.67
CA ARG A 131 6.84 -3.91 5.00
C ARG A 131 6.99 -4.82 3.78
N GLU A 132 5.98 -4.90 2.93
CA GLU A 132 6.01 -5.67 1.70
C GLU A 132 7.03 -5.08 0.71
N ALA A 133 6.94 -3.78 0.42
CA ALA A 133 7.89 -3.10 -0.46
C ALA A 133 9.34 -3.16 0.05
N ARG A 134 9.55 -3.15 1.39
CA ARG A 134 10.88 -3.39 1.96
C ARG A 134 11.39 -4.80 1.72
N ARG A 135 10.53 -5.82 1.86
CA ARG A 135 10.91 -7.21 1.55
C ARG A 135 11.21 -7.39 0.07
N GLU A 136 10.49 -6.69 -0.81
CA GLU A 136 10.78 -6.69 -2.24
C GLU A 136 12.18 -6.12 -2.52
N LEU A 137 12.55 -5.00 -1.88
CA LEU A 137 13.93 -4.49 -1.96
C LEU A 137 14.97 -5.47 -1.43
N ASP A 138 14.73 -6.06 -0.26
CA ASP A 138 15.66 -7.03 0.33
C ASP A 138 15.83 -8.25 -0.60
N ALA A 139 14.73 -8.75 -1.20
CA ALA A 139 14.76 -9.85 -2.14
C ALA A 139 15.46 -9.50 -3.46
N LEU A 140 15.32 -8.25 -3.93
CA LEU A 140 16.11 -7.75 -5.04
C LEU A 140 17.60 -7.80 -4.67
N ASP A 141 18.00 -7.25 -3.53
CA ASP A 141 19.41 -7.22 -3.08
C ASP A 141 20.01 -8.65 -2.99
N ASP A 142 19.25 -9.62 -2.48
CA ASP A 142 19.63 -11.03 -2.44
C ASP A 142 19.76 -11.67 -3.83
N ASN A 143 18.82 -11.41 -4.74
CA ASN A 143 18.85 -11.93 -6.10
C ASN A 143 20.04 -11.41 -6.90
N LEU A 144 20.40 -10.12 -6.72
CA LEU A 144 21.59 -9.53 -7.33
C LEU A 144 22.85 -10.26 -6.88
N LEU A 145 23.00 -10.51 -5.57
CA LEU A 145 24.12 -11.24 -4.97
C LEU A 145 24.25 -12.65 -5.56
N THR A 146 23.15 -13.38 -5.74
CA THR A 146 23.18 -14.71 -6.38
C THR A 146 23.42 -14.68 -7.88
N SER A 147 23.04 -13.60 -8.59
CA SER A 147 23.23 -13.50 -10.03
C SER A 147 24.65 -13.08 -10.45
N LEU A 148 25.41 -12.48 -9.52
CA LEU A 148 26.80 -12.04 -9.71
C LEU A 148 27.87 -13.10 -9.33
N LEU A 149 27.48 -14.20 -8.67
CA LEU A 149 28.33 -15.32 -8.26
C LEU A 149 28.34 -16.44 -9.31
#